data_AF-A0A935B4I1-F1
#
_entry.id   AF-A0A935B4I1-F1
#
_cell.length_a   1.000
_cell.length_b   1.000
_cell.length_c   1.000
_cell.angle_alpha   90.00
_cell.angle_beta   90.00
_cell.angle_gamma   90.00
#
_symmetry.space_group_name_H-M   'P 1'
#
loop_
_entity.id
_entity.type
_entity.pdbx_description
1 polymer ?
#
loop_
_entity_poly.entity_id
_entity_poly.type
_entity_poly.pdbx_seq_one_letter_code
_entity_poly.pdbx_strand_id
1 'polypeptide(L)'
;MRMNRALAPVVGLLALVATACPPDPGPGTTTTTTSTTSTTTTTLADADNDGYNTGSDCNDNDASINPGQTVDTLGDGIDSNCDGQDGVATNTVFVSTAGTDVSTCGDIATPCRQINQGEIRAISLGRTQVQVSEGSFDSFVLLAGLEVAGPYMSSTWQKAGAGNTVVDAAFDAGVDGTVAMQAVGITAATKVADLRLVGTTAPAGKTSYAAIVRNSSAALVLDTVTVVGGTGGTGSNGSAGTPASGSPATGGGAGGNGFEPSGTYNNTDAGAGGAGAGGGGAGGKGGVVDQSTSLFGNHDSQPGQAGGAGTGGAAGGAGGTADTSADPFTCGNNGLPTPGGAGAAGAAGAAGSAGSAGSASLGGVTGGKWTVGGSAAGGTGGGGVAGKPGGGGGGGGASDCNSDDAGAGGGGGGAGGAAGGAGTGGTGGFASIALLLDNSTPTMTGVSVTLGTGGKGGNGGAGGAGQAGGAGGAGGAGFEDGGAGGAGGTGGAGGTGGAGAGGAGGPAIGILKAGASSGSATFSGGAGGAGGSGGANGQTGSVANTHTV
;
A
#
# COMPACT_ATOMS: atom_id res chain seq x y z
N MET A 1 -44.33 -4.63 -2.98
CA MET A 1 -45.61 -4.59 -2.23
C MET A 1 -45.43 -3.68 -1.02
N ARG A 2 -46.29 -2.66 -0.92
CA ARG A 2 -46.90 -2.06 0.28
C ARG A 2 -46.00 -1.84 1.53
N MET A 3 -45.67 -0.59 1.88
CA MET A 3 -46.52 0.38 2.62
C MET A 3 -46.82 -0.03 4.07
N ASN A 4 -46.33 0.76 5.04
CA ASN A 4 -47.10 1.54 6.04
C ASN A 4 -46.19 1.98 7.20
N ARG A 5 -46.03 3.27 7.53
CA ARG A 5 -46.98 4.28 8.06
C ARG A 5 -47.46 4.02 9.50
N ALA A 6 -47.10 4.94 10.40
CA ALA A 6 -47.94 5.62 11.41
C ALA A 6 -47.14 6.84 11.95
N LEU A 7 -47.56 8.13 11.88
CA LEU A 7 -48.70 8.87 12.49
C LEU A 7 -48.62 8.83 14.05
N ALA A 8 -48.69 9.92 14.85
CA ALA A 8 -49.44 11.19 14.75
C ALA A 8 -48.92 12.28 15.78
N PRO A 9 -49.65 13.35 16.21
CA PRO A 9 -49.31 14.78 15.97
C PRO A 9 -49.36 15.69 17.25
N VAL A 10 -49.32 17.04 17.12
CA VAL A 10 -49.92 18.16 17.96
C VAL A 10 -49.23 19.50 17.55
N VAL A 11 -49.82 20.48 16.82
CA VAL A 11 -50.86 21.53 17.08
C VAL A 11 -50.29 22.93 17.44
N GLY A 12 -50.75 23.94 16.69
CA GLY A 12 -50.90 25.36 17.08
C GLY A 12 -50.11 26.36 16.19
N LEU A 13 -50.62 27.49 15.69
CA LEU A 13 -51.96 28.10 15.57
C LEU A 13 -51.79 29.24 14.54
N LEU A 14 -52.71 29.36 13.57
CA LEU A 14 -52.70 30.35 12.48
C LEU A 14 -53.77 31.43 12.75
N ALA A 15 -53.44 32.71 12.56
CA ALA A 15 -54.41 33.81 12.61
C ALA A 15 -54.49 34.51 11.24
N LEU A 16 -55.71 34.57 10.71
CA LEU A 16 -56.12 35.17 9.44
C LEU A 16 -57.23 36.18 9.75
N VAL A 17 -57.15 37.42 9.26
CA VAL A 17 -58.29 38.35 9.20
C VAL A 17 -58.25 39.10 7.86
N ALA A 18 -59.40 39.14 7.19
CA ALA A 18 -59.60 39.56 5.81
C ALA A 18 -60.25 40.96 5.67
N THR A 19 -59.83 41.67 4.61
CA THR A 19 -60.52 42.58 3.66
C THR A 19 -61.78 43.38 4.04
N ALA A 20 -61.77 44.69 3.69
CA ALA A 20 -62.90 45.39 3.04
C ALA A 20 -62.44 46.66 2.29
N CYS A 21 -63.14 47.01 1.20
CA CYS A 21 -63.01 48.15 0.27
C CYS A 21 -64.21 49.13 0.47
N PRO A 22 -64.38 50.22 -0.31
CA PRO A 22 -63.93 51.62 -0.11
C PRO A 22 -65.10 52.59 0.26
N PRO A 23 -64.87 53.92 0.29
CA PRO A 23 -65.84 54.80 -0.38
C PRO A 23 -65.24 55.97 -1.20
N ASP A 24 -65.97 56.32 -2.26
CA ASP A 24 -65.86 57.50 -3.14
C ASP A 24 -66.44 58.76 -2.46
N PRO A 25 -65.95 59.97 -2.81
CA PRO A 25 -66.88 61.01 -3.26
C PRO A 25 -66.35 61.88 -4.42
N GLY A 26 -67.15 62.06 -5.47
CA GLY A 26 -66.99 63.14 -6.46
C GLY A 26 -67.50 64.52 -5.95
N PRO A 27 -67.82 65.49 -6.82
CA PRO A 27 -67.16 65.91 -8.06
C PRO A 27 -66.63 67.37 -7.96
N GLY A 28 -65.62 67.74 -8.76
CA GLY A 28 -65.04 69.09 -8.74
C GLY A 28 -64.45 69.48 -10.10
N THR A 29 -64.83 70.67 -10.56
CA THR A 29 -64.69 71.25 -11.90
C THR A 29 -63.26 71.62 -12.34
N THR A 30 -63.06 71.57 -13.65
CA THR A 30 -61.97 72.12 -14.50
C THR A 30 -61.29 73.41 -14.02
N THR A 31 -59.95 73.45 -14.05
CA THR A 31 -59.15 74.64 -14.38
C THR A 31 -57.78 74.23 -14.94
N THR A 32 -57.44 74.82 -16.08
CA THR A 32 -56.22 74.72 -16.90
C THR A 32 -54.96 75.17 -16.16
N THR A 33 -53.87 74.39 -16.24
CA THR A 33 -52.50 74.91 -16.18
C THR A 33 -51.63 74.22 -17.22
N THR A 34 -51.22 75.00 -18.21
CA THR A 34 -50.24 74.68 -19.24
C THR A 34 -48.89 74.39 -18.58
N SER A 35 -48.46 73.12 -18.57
CA SER A 35 -47.10 72.74 -18.19
C SER A 35 -46.26 72.58 -19.45
N THR A 36 -45.37 73.53 -19.69
CA THR A 36 -44.35 73.48 -20.74
C THR A 36 -43.34 72.37 -20.45
N THR A 37 -43.39 71.28 -21.21
CA THR A 37 -42.33 70.26 -21.24
C THR A 37 -41.07 70.87 -21.83
N SER A 38 -40.14 71.28 -20.96
CA SER A 38 -38.76 71.56 -21.33
C SER A 38 -38.04 70.24 -21.54
N THR A 39 -37.82 69.85 -22.79
CA THR A 39 -36.87 68.79 -23.15
C THR A 39 -35.45 69.29 -22.88
N THR A 40 -34.96 69.01 -21.67
CA THR A 40 -33.53 69.07 -21.37
C THR A 40 -32.86 67.94 -22.13
N THR A 41 -32.26 68.24 -23.27
CA THR A 41 -31.33 67.33 -23.95
C THR A 41 -30.10 67.23 -23.05
N THR A 42 -30.07 66.26 -22.15
CA THR A 42 -28.84 65.83 -21.48
C THR A 42 -27.90 65.31 -22.56
N THR A 43 -26.99 66.16 -23.01
CA THR A 43 -25.82 65.71 -23.77
C THR A 43 -25.04 64.80 -22.83
N LEU A 44 -25.03 63.51 -23.14
CA LEU A 44 -24.19 62.54 -22.45
C LEU A 44 -22.75 63.07 -22.48
N ALA A 45 -22.11 63.11 -21.32
CA ALA A 45 -20.73 63.56 -21.20
C ALA A 45 -19.80 62.56 -21.90
N ASP A 46 -18.72 63.09 -22.46
CA ASP A 46 -17.56 62.37 -23.03
C ASP A 46 -16.35 63.01 -22.30
N ALA A 47 -15.94 62.41 -21.17
CA ALA A 47 -15.00 63.04 -20.25
C ALA A 47 -13.52 62.79 -20.57
N ASP A 48 -13.20 61.82 -21.42
CA ASP A 48 -11.83 61.55 -21.90
C ASP A 48 -11.59 61.92 -23.38
N ASN A 49 -12.65 62.33 -24.09
CA ASN A 49 -12.62 62.86 -25.45
C ASN A 49 -12.20 61.84 -26.53
N ASP A 50 -12.55 60.57 -26.34
CA ASP A 50 -12.32 59.53 -27.34
C ASP A 50 -13.43 59.41 -28.41
N GLY A 51 -14.51 60.17 -28.24
CA GLY A 51 -15.66 60.24 -29.16
C GLY A 51 -16.82 59.32 -28.79
N TYR A 52 -16.70 58.56 -27.70
CA TYR A 52 -17.79 57.86 -27.04
C TYR A 52 -18.25 58.66 -25.82
N ASN A 53 -19.48 58.44 -25.37
CA ASN A 53 -20.03 59.18 -24.23
C ASN A 53 -20.52 58.18 -23.19
N THR A 54 -20.76 58.66 -21.97
CA THR A 54 -21.33 57.91 -20.82
C THR A 54 -22.50 56.95 -21.10
N GLY A 55 -23.22 57.06 -22.22
CA GLY A 55 -24.28 56.11 -22.59
C GLY A 55 -23.82 54.93 -23.46
N SER A 56 -22.60 54.93 -23.96
CA SER A 56 -22.00 53.86 -24.76
C SER A 56 -20.60 53.47 -24.28
N ASP A 57 -19.93 54.36 -23.58
CA ASP A 57 -18.64 54.16 -22.97
C ASP A 57 -18.76 53.45 -21.61
N CYS A 58 -18.06 52.33 -21.46
CA CYS A 58 -18.01 51.56 -20.22
C CYS A 58 -17.03 52.17 -19.20
N ASN A 59 -16.11 53.05 -19.60
CA ASN A 59 -15.31 53.90 -18.72
C ASN A 59 -14.98 55.27 -19.36
N ASP A 60 -15.93 56.21 -19.24
CA ASP A 60 -15.85 57.60 -19.74
C ASP A 60 -14.67 58.46 -19.23
N ASN A 61 -13.79 57.90 -18.39
CA ASN A 61 -12.57 58.57 -17.90
C ASN A 61 -11.27 57.95 -18.44
N ASP A 62 -11.35 56.96 -19.34
CA ASP A 62 -10.21 56.25 -19.92
C ASP A 62 -10.41 55.97 -21.41
N ALA A 63 -9.81 56.83 -22.25
CA ALA A 63 -9.88 56.77 -23.71
C ALA A 63 -9.35 55.45 -24.34
N SER A 64 -8.79 54.55 -23.53
CA SER A 64 -8.39 53.20 -23.96
C SER A 64 -9.47 52.13 -23.73
N ILE A 65 -10.61 52.47 -23.13
CA ILE A 65 -11.72 51.57 -22.81
C ILE A 65 -13.00 52.14 -23.41
N ASN A 66 -13.38 51.71 -24.61
CA ASN A 66 -14.55 52.23 -25.33
C ASN A 66 -15.01 51.30 -26.46
N PRO A 67 -16.24 51.46 -27.01
CA PRO A 67 -16.77 50.63 -28.10
C PRO A 67 -15.95 50.58 -29.39
N GLY A 68 -14.97 51.47 -29.57
CA GLY A 68 -14.10 51.54 -30.74
C GLY A 68 -12.84 50.68 -30.66
N GLN A 69 -12.55 50.08 -29.50
CA GLN A 69 -11.34 49.28 -29.33
C GLN A 69 -11.41 47.97 -30.13
N THR A 70 -10.33 47.67 -30.86
CA THR A 70 -10.22 46.46 -31.71
C THR A 70 -9.39 45.36 -31.05
N VAL A 71 -8.73 45.68 -29.95
CA VAL A 71 -7.95 44.75 -29.13
C VAL A 71 -8.60 44.74 -27.77
N ASP A 72 -8.95 43.55 -27.31
CA ASP A 72 -9.40 43.32 -25.95
C ASP A 72 -8.68 42.09 -25.39
N THR A 73 -7.97 42.29 -24.28
CA THR A 73 -7.00 41.31 -23.77
C THR A 73 -7.73 40.26 -22.96
N LEU A 74 -7.73 39.03 -23.46
CA LEU A 74 -8.43 37.95 -22.78
C LEU A 74 -7.89 37.74 -21.36
N GLY A 75 -8.80 37.84 -20.41
CA GLY A 75 -8.59 37.37 -19.05
C GLY A 75 -8.05 38.42 -18.10
N ASP A 76 -7.92 39.69 -18.48
CA ASP A 76 -7.51 40.76 -17.57
C ASP A 76 -8.69 41.35 -16.77
N GLY A 77 -9.92 40.96 -17.10
CA GLY A 77 -11.15 41.40 -16.43
C GLY A 77 -11.64 42.79 -16.85
N ILE A 78 -11.05 43.38 -17.89
CA ILE A 78 -11.43 44.66 -18.47
C ILE A 78 -12.11 44.38 -19.82
N ASP A 79 -13.30 44.93 -20.00
CA ASP A 79 -14.00 44.93 -21.29
C ASP A 79 -13.57 46.18 -22.06
N SER A 80 -12.43 46.11 -22.75
CA SER A 80 -11.81 47.29 -23.37
C SER A 80 -12.64 47.81 -24.54
N ASN A 81 -13.47 46.96 -25.16
CA ASN A 81 -14.30 47.29 -26.31
C ASN A 81 -15.80 47.46 -25.97
N CYS A 82 -16.14 47.51 -24.68
CA CYS A 82 -17.49 47.65 -24.14
C CYS A 82 -18.55 46.74 -24.80
N ASP A 83 -18.16 45.55 -25.25
CA ASP A 83 -19.06 44.61 -25.94
C ASP A 83 -19.76 43.62 -24.98
N GLY A 84 -19.46 43.75 -23.69
CA GLY A 84 -19.97 42.92 -22.60
C GLY A 84 -19.12 41.68 -22.32
N GLN A 85 -18.01 41.48 -23.03
CA GLN A 85 -17.09 40.36 -22.84
C GLN A 85 -15.69 40.86 -22.47
N ASP A 86 -14.93 39.99 -21.78
CA ASP A 86 -13.50 40.15 -21.56
C ASP A 86 -12.80 39.31 -22.65
N GLY A 87 -12.40 39.96 -23.75
CA GLY A 87 -11.77 39.40 -24.94
C GLY A 87 -12.55 39.63 -26.24
N VAL A 88 -11.90 39.46 -27.40
CA VAL A 88 -12.53 39.67 -28.71
C VAL A 88 -13.43 38.49 -29.08
N ALA A 89 -14.75 38.66 -28.98
CA ALA A 89 -15.77 37.63 -29.26
C ALA A 89 -15.56 36.85 -30.56
N THR A 90 -15.11 37.51 -31.62
CA THR A 90 -14.87 36.90 -32.94
C THR A 90 -13.63 36.00 -32.99
N ASN A 91 -12.70 36.16 -32.03
CA ASN A 91 -11.49 35.38 -31.86
C ASN A 91 -11.60 34.31 -30.74
N THR A 92 -12.78 34.15 -30.14
CA THR A 92 -12.99 33.30 -28.95
C THR A 92 -13.85 32.08 -29.24
N VAL A 93 -13.49 30.95 -28.66
CA VAL A 93 -14.33 29.76 -28.54
C VAL A 93 -14.76 29.56 -27.09
N PHE A 94 -16.05 29.35 -26.88
CA PHE A 94 -16.65 29.23 -25.55
C PHE A 94 -16.86 27.76 -25.16
N VAL A 95 -16.41 27.39 -23.95
CA VAL A 95 -16.50 26.02 -23.40
C VAL A 95 -17.24 26.06 -22.06
N SER A 96 -18.29 25.25 -21.92
CA SER A 96 -19.07 25.17 -20.68
C SER A 96 -19.61 23.77 -20.44
N THR A 97 -19.74 23.37 -19.18
CA THR A 97 -20.30 22.05 -18.81
C THR A 97 -21.75 21.84 -19.27
N ALA A 98 -22.50 22.93 -19.52
CA ALA A 98 -23.84 22.92 -20.10
C ALA A 98 -23.85 22.84 -21.64
N GLY A 99 -22.68 22.95 -22.27
CA GLY A 99 -22.50 22.91 -23.72
C GLY A 99 -22.66 21.52 -24.33
N THR A 100 -22.39 21.41 -25.64
CA THR A 100 -22.42 20.13 -26.36
C THR A 100 -21.25 20.05 -27.34
N ASP A 101 -20.53 18.93 -27.34
CA ASP A 101 -19.39 18.71 -28.23
C ASP A 101 -19.86 18.29 -29.63
N VAL A 102 -20.06 19.29 -30.50
CA VAL A 102 -20.41 19.10 -31.91
C VAL A 102 -19.51 19.94 -32.81
N SER A 103 -19.52 19.68 -34.12
CA SER A 103 -18.69 20.40 -35.09
C SER A 103 -19.06 21.88 -35.28
N THR A 104 -20.15 22.35 -34.69
CA THR A 104 -20.62 23.74 -34.76
C THR A 104 -20.62 24.44 -33.42
N CYS A 105 -20.17 23.79 -32.34
CA CYS A 105 -20.10 24.44 -31.03
C CYS A 105 -18.99 25.49 -31.02
N GLY A 106 -19.05 26.36 -30.00
CA GLY A 106 -17.99 27.30 -29.67
C GLY A 106 -18.41 28.77 -29.68
N ASP A 107 -19.69 29.07 -29.93
CA ASP A 107 -20.24 30.42 -29.75
C ASP A 107 -20.94 30.52 -28.38
N ILE A 108 -21.15 31.73 -27.86
CA ILE A 108 -21.76 31.99 -26.54
C ILE A 108 -23.06 31.21 -26.31
N ALA A 109 -23.94 31.17 -27.32
CA ALA A 109 -25.24 30.51 -27.22
C ALA A 109 -25.16 28.98 -27.35
N THR A 110 -24.07 28.46 -27.92
CA THR A 110 -23.85 27.03 -28.16
C THR A 110 -22.39 26.65 -27.83
N PRO A 111 -21.99 26.78 -26.55
CA PRO A 111 -20.62 26.49 -26.16
C PRO A 111 -20.29 25.02 -26.36
N CYS A 112 -19.02 24.71 -26.59
CA CYS A 112 -18.54 23.33 -26.55
C CYS A 112 -18.61 22.79 -25.11
N ARG A 113 -18.74 21.48 -24.93
CA ARG A 113 -18.85 20.88 -23.61
C ARG A 113 -17.49 20.66 -22.95
N GLN A 114 -16.49 20.26 -23.72
CA GLN A 114 -15.15 19.91 -23.23
C GLN A 114 -14.05 20.78 -23.82
N ILE A 115 -12.98 20.97 -23.04
CA ILE A 115 -11.82 21.81 -23.42
C ILE A 115 -11.19 21.30 -24.71
N ASN A 116 -10.92 19.99 -24.82
CA ASN A 116 -10.38 19.37 -26.05
C ASN A 116 -11.19 19.75 -27.30
N GLN A 117 -12.52 19.72 -27.21
CA GLN A 117 -13.38 20.10 -28.33
C GLN A 117 -13.31 21.60 -28.61
N GLY A 118 -13.28 22.44 -27.57
CA GLY A 118 -13.09 23.89 -27.70
C GLY A 118 -11.79 24.25 -28.43
N GLU A 119 -10.67 23.61 -28.06
CA GLU A 119 -9.37 23.81 -28.71
C GLU A 119 -9.39 23.40 -30.19
N ILE A 120 -9.98 22.24 -30.50
CA ILE A 120 -10.16 21.77 -31.88
C ILE A 120 -10.98 22.78 -32.69
N ARG A 121 -12.04 23.32 -32.10
CA ARG A 121 -12.88 24.33 -32.75
C ARG A 121 -12.13 25.63 -32.97
N ALA A 122 -11.37 26.11 -31.99
CA ALA A 122 -10.58 27.33 -32.11
C ALA A 122 -9.62 27.25 -33.31
N ILE A 123 -8.83 26.17 -33.39
CA ILE A 123 -7.92 25.93 -34.52
C ILE A 123 -8.69 25.85 -35.84
N SER A 124 -9.81 25.14 -35.88
CA SER A 124 -10.60 24.99 -37.12
C SER A 124 -11.19 26.31 -37.64
N LEU A 125 -11.43 27.26 -36.74
CA LEU A 125 -11.98 28.58 -37.04
C LEU A 125 -10.90 29.65 -37.23
N GLY A 126 -9.62 29.31 -37.02
CA GLY A 126 -8.52 30.28 -37.02
C GLY A 126 -8.56 31.24 -35.83
N ARG A 127 -9.23 30.84 -34.74
CA ARG A 127 -9.35 31.57 -33.48
C ARG A 127 -8.22 31.15 -32.54
N THR A 128 -7.76 32.07 -31.70
CA THR A 128 -6.65 31.81 -30.77
C THR A 128 -7.09 31.75 -29.31
N GLN A 129 -8.32 32.11 -28.98
CA GLN A 129 -8.80 32.18 -27.59
C GLN A 129 -9.85 31.09 -27.30
N VAL A 130 -9.74 30.47 -26.13
CA VAL A 130 -10.68 29.49 -25.58
C VAL A 130 -11.06 29.91 -24.16
N GLN A 131 -12.28 30.41 -23.99
CA GLN A 131 -12.83 30.74 -22.68
C GLN A 131 -13.55 29.53 -22.09
N VAL A 132 -13.17 29.16 -20.87
CA VAL A 132 -13.72 28.02 -20.17
C VAL A 132 -14.52 28.49 -18.97
N SER A 133 -15.79 28.10 -18.91
CA SER A 133 -16.67 28.48 -17.83
C SER A 133 -16.27 27.83 -16.51
N GLU A 134 -16.82 28.32 -15.40
CA GLU A 134 -16.88 27.58 -14.15
C GLU A 134 -17.49 26.18 -14.37
N GLY A 135 -17.03 25.20 -13.59
CA GLY A 135 -17.47 23.81 -13.68
C GLY A 135 -16.32 22.80 -13.62
N SER A 136 -16.64 21.52 -13.81
CA SER A 136 -15.67 20.41 -13.85
C SER A 136 -15.61 19.83 -15.26
N PHE A 137 -14.39 19.66 -15.76
CA PHE A 137 -14.06 19.22 -17.11
C PHE A 137 -13.13 18.01 -17.08
N ASP A 138 -13.21 17.20 -18.12
CA ASP A 138 -12.37 16.02 -18.26
C ASP A 138 -10.93 16.40 -18.61
N SER A 139 -10.00 15.48 -18.37
CA SER A 139 -8.59 15.66 -18.71
C SER A 139 -8.38 15.99 -20.20
N PHE A 140 -7.44 16.87 -20.50
CA PHE A 140 -7.20 17.36 -21.86
C PHE A 140 -5.71 17.41 -22.24
N VAL A 141 -5.45 17.50 -23.54
CA VAL A 141 -4.11 17.70 -24.11
C VAL A 141 -4.08 19.09 -24.73
N LEU A 142 -3.22 19.96 -24.21
CA LEU A 142 -3.09 21.34 -24.65
C LEU A 142 -2.53 21.41 -26.07
N LEU A 143 -3.28 22.05 -26.98
CA LEU A 143 -2.83 22.34 -28.34
C LEU A 143 -2.03 23.66 -28.41
N ALA A 144 -1.01 23.68 -29.26
CA ALA A 144 -0.13 24.85 -29.44
C ALA A 144 -0.84 26.00 -30.17
N GLY A 145 -0.46 27.25 -29.88
CA GLY A 145 -1.01 28.45 -30.52
C GLY A 145 -2.29 29.03 -29.89
N LEU A 146 -2.77 28.45 -28.77
CA LEU A 146 -4.01 28.85 -28.11
C LEU A 146 -3.78 29.51 -26.74
N GLU A 147 -4.68 30.40 -26.37
CA GLU A 147 -4.88 30.88 -25.01
C GLU A 147 -6.15 30.22 -24.42
N VAL A 148 -5.96 29.36 -23.42
CA VAL A 148 -7.04 28.65 -22.73
C VAL A 148 -7.17 29.23 -21.33
N ALA A 149 -8.25 29.95 -21.06
CA ALA A 149 -8.42 30.70 -19.83
C ALA A 149 -9.76 30.40 -19.15
N GLY A 150 -9.74 30.42 -17.82
CA GLY A 150 -10.94 30.44 -16.99
C GLY A 150 -10.77 31.42 -15.82
N PRO A 151 -11.52 31.24 -14.73
CA PRO A 151 -12.92 30.89 -14.83
C PRO A 151 -13.75 32.02 -15.43
N TYR A 152 -14.78 31.64 -16.17
CA TYR A 152 -15.83 32.54 -16.64
C TYR A 152 -17.19 32.09 -16.12
N MET A 153 -18.03 33.01 -15.65
CA MET A 153 -19.37 32.67 -15.19
C MET A 153 -20.21 32.24 -16.40
N SER A 154 -20.74 31.01 -16.43
CA SER A 154 -21.37 30.45 -17.64
C SER A 154 -22.60 31.22 -18.15
N SER A 155 -23.23 32.03 -17.30
CA SER A 155 -24.38 32.86 -17.67
C SER A 155 -24.01 34.21 -18.28
N THR A 156 -22.85 34.76 -17.94
CA THR A 156 -22.46 36.14 -18.33
C THR A 156 -21.13 36.20 -19.09
N TRP A 157 -20.35 35.13 -19.07
CA TRP A 157 -18.98 35.08 -19.60
C TRP A 157 -18.05 36.16 -19.05
N GLN A 158 -18.32 36.57 -17.80
CA GLN A 158 -17.47 37.48 -17.03
C GLN A 158 -16.66 36.69 -16.01
N LYS A 159 -15.43 37.14 -15.71
CA LYS A 159 -14.61 36.56 -14.63
C LYS A 159 -15.13 36.90 -13.24
N ALA A 160 -15.69 38.10 -13.10
CA ALA A 160 -16.24 38.57 -11.83
C ALA A 160 -17.41 37.67 -11.37
N GLY A 161 -17.30 37.13 -10.16
CA GLY A 161 -18.32 36.26 -9.56
C GLY A 161 -18.30 34.80 -10.03
N ALA A 162 -17.41 34.43 -10.97
CA ALA A 162 -17.29 33.06 -11.44
C ALA A 162 -16.75 32.11 -10.34
N GLY A 163 -17.31 30.91 -10.26
CA GLY A 163 -16.73 29.77 -9.55
C GLY A 163 -15.49 29.21 -10.26
N ASN A 164 -14.92 28.11 -9.76
CA ASN A 164 -13.68 27.57 -10.35
C ASN A 164 -13.93 26.81 -11.66
N THR A 165 -13.01 26.93 -12.61
CA THR A 165 -12.82 25.98 -13.71
C THR A 165 -11.89 24.86 -13.27
N VAL A 166 -12.46 23.69 -13.01
CA VAL A 166 -11.76 22.51 -12.50
C VAL A 166 -11.53 21.52 -13.62
N VAL A 167 -10.31 21.02 -13.76
CA VAL A 167 -9.98 19.92 -14.68
C VAL A 167 -9.57 18.71 -13.84
N ASP A 168 -10.35 17.64 -13.96
CA ASP A 168 -10.17 16.43 -13.16
C ASP A 168 -9.29 15.41 -13.89
N ALA A 169 -8.28 14.89 -13.19
CA ALA A 169 -7.36 13.92 -13.75
C ALA A 169 -8.03 12.56 -14.00
N ALA A 170 -7.84 12.03 -15.19
CA ALA A 170 -8.26 10.68 -15.58
C ALA A 170 -7.04 9.80 -15.87
N PHE A 171 -7.24 8.47 -15.87
CA PHE A 171 -6.18 7.54 -16.25
C PHE A 171 -5.85 7.69 -17.73
N ASP A 172 -4.57 7.88 -18.03
CA ASP A 172 -4.02 7.95 -19.37
C ASP A 172 -2.94 6.87 -19.56
N ALA A 173 -3.14 6.03 -20.58
CA ALA A 173 -2.26 4.90 -20.87
C ALA A 173 -0.88 5.32 -21.42
N GLY A 174 -0.78 6.49 -22.05
CA GLY A 174 0.47 7.06 -22.56
C GLY A 174 1.43 7.43 -21.45
N VAL A 175 0.90 7.98 -20.34
CA VAL A 175 1.69 8.35 -19.16
C VAL A 175 1.76 7.26 -18.09
N ASP A 176 0.95 6.20 -18.23
CA ASP A 176 0.82 5.09 -17.28
C ASP A 176 0.44 5.57 -15.86
N GLY A 177 -0.53 6.48 -15.79
CA GLY A 177 -0.92 7.17 -14.56
C GLY A 177 -2.16 8.03 -14.78
N THR A 178 -2.56 8.77 -13.75
CA THR A 178 -3.62 9.79 -13.89
C THR A 178 -3.03 11.14 -14.26
N VAL A 179 -3.72 11.93 -15.07
CA VAL A 179 -3.30 13.29 -15.46
C VAL A 179 -4.51 14.17 -15.82
N ALA A 180 -4.52 15.44 -15.42
CA ALA A 180 -5.57 16.40 -15.78
C ALA A 180 -5.19 17.18 -17.05
N MET A 181 -3.93 17.59 -17.17
CA MET A 181 -3.44 18.31 -18.35
C MET A 181 -2.11 17.76 -18.85
N GLN A 182 -2.01 17.57 -20.16
CA GLN A 182 -0.74 17.27 -20.84
C GLN A 182 -0.39 18.38 -21.83
N ALA A 183 0.82 18.92 -21.76
CA ALA A 183 1.36 19.87 -22.73
C ALA A 183 2.66 19.32 -23.31
N VAL A 184 2.67 18.95 -24.60
CA VAL A 184 3.79 18.25 -25.22
C VAL A 184 4.24 19.00 -26.46
N GLY A 185 5.52 19.39 -26.51
CA GLY A 185 6.10 20.01 -27.70
C GLY A 185 5.64 21.45 -27.94
N ILE A 186 5.31 22.21 -26.89
CA ILE A 186 4.79 23.57 -27.04
C ILE A 186 5.96 24.54 -27.26
N THR A 187 6.16 24.92 -28.52
CA THR A 187 7.20 25.88 -28.95
C THR A 187 6.63 27.16 -29.57
N ALA A 188 5.34 27.19 -29.88
CA ALA A 188 4.61 28.40 -30.27
C ALA A 188 3.98 29.05 -29.03
N ALA A 189 3.64 30.34 -29.14
CA ALA A 189 2.99 31.07 -28.05
C ALA A 189 1.67 30.39 -27.67
N THR A 190 1.58 29.93 -26.42
CA THR A 190 0.42 29.24 -25.85
C THR A 190 0.31 29.65 -24.40
N LYS A 191 -0.89 29.96 -23.93
CA LYS A 191 -1.12 30.36 -22.54
C LYS A 191 -2.24 29.51 -21.94
N VAL A 192 -2.04 29.07 -20.71
CA VAL A 192 -3.08 28.49 -19.86
C VAL A 192 -3.21 29.38 -18.64
N ALA A 193 -4.41 29.92 -18.41
CA ALA A 193 -4.68 30.87 -17.34
C ALA A 193 -5.79 30.39 -16.41
N ASP A 194 -5.60 30.61 -15.10
CA ASP A 194 -6.65 30.50 -14.06
C ASP A 194 -7.39 29.15 -13.95
N LEU A 195 -6.86 28.10 -14.57
CA LEU A 195 -7.41 26.75 -14.44
C LEU A 195 -6.99 26.11 -13.11
N ARG A 196 -7.89 25.32 -12.53
CA ARG A 196 -7.62 24.47 -11.38
C ARG A 196 -7.46 23.01 -11.83
N LEU A 197 -6.22 22.54 -11.93
CA LEU A 197 -5.87 21.18 -12.33
C LEU A 197 -5.83 20.27 -11.09
N VAL A 198 -6.66 19.22 -11.05
CA VAL A 198 -6.83 18.37 -9.87
C VAL A 198 -6.43 16.94 -10.18
N GLY A 199 -5.36 16.46 -9.55
CA GLY A 199 -4.93 15.07 -9.57
C GLY A 199 -5.90 14.18 -8.80
N THR A 200 -6.02 12.92 -9.22
CA THR A 200 -6.88 11.90 -8.59
C THR A 200 -6.06 10.75 -8.02
N THR A 201 -6.71 9.80 -7.34
CA THR A 201 -6.03 8.60 -6.82
C THR A 201 -5.63 7.69 -7.98
N ALA A 202 -4.34 7.46 -8.15
CA ALA A 202 -3.83 6.56 -9.17
C ALA A 202 -4.09 5.08 -8.78
N PRO A 203 -4.31 4.18 -9.76
CA PRO A 203 -4.38 2.75 -9.51
C PRO A 203 -3.11 2.21 -8.84
N ALA A 204 -3.22 1.06 -8.17
CA ALA A 204 -2.06 0.37 -7.61
C ALA A 204 -0.98 0.16 -8.69
N GLY A 205 0.28 0.42 -8.34
CA GLY A 205 1.37 0.33 -9.31
C GLY A 205 1.55 1.56 -10.21
N LYS A 206 0.81 2.66 -10.01
CA LYS A 206 0.78 3.82 -10.93
C LYS A 206 0.99 5.15 -10.21
N THR A 207 1.49 6.12 -10.96
CA THR A 207 1.75 7.48 -10.47
C THR A 207 0.53 8.38 -10.70
N SER A 208 0.28 9.29 -9.76
CA SER A 208 -0.71 10.35 -9.91
C SER A 208 -0.02 11.62 -10.37
N TYR A 209 -0.42 12.15 -11.52
CA TYR A 209 -0.02 13.47 -12.02
C TYR A 209 -1.23 14.40 -12.01
N ALA A 210 -1.05 15.67 -11.67
CA ALA A 210 -2.06 16.67 -12.00
C ALA A 210 -1.76 17.30 -13.37
N ALA A 211 -0.52 17.67 -13.63
CA ALA A 211 -0.09 18.21 -14.92
C ALA A 211 1.26 17.64 -15.38
N ILE A 212 1.41 17.47 -16.69
CA ILE A 212 2.65 17.06 -17.32
C ILE A 212 2.98 18.03 -18.45
N VAL A 213 4.20 18.57 -18.42
CA VAL A 213 4.77 19.39 -19.49
C VAL A 213 6.03 18.70 -20.01
N ARG A 214 6.07 18.37 -21.30
CA ARG A 214 7.21 17.70 -21.93
C ARG A 214 7.69 18.43 -23.18
N ASN A 215 9.01 18.56 -23.33
CA ASN A 215 9.64 19.15 -24.50
C ASN A 215 9.05 20.53 -24.90
N SER A 216 8.67 21.34 -23.92
CA SER A 216 8.03 22.65 -24.14
C SER A 216 8.95 23.79 -23.73
N SER A 217 8.92 24.88 -24.49
CA SER A 217 9.79 26.03 -24.29
C SER A 217 9.13 27.13 -23.43
N ALA A 218 9.82 28.25 -23.26
CA ALA A 218 9.27 29.45 -22.60
C ALA A 218 8.06 30.07 -23.33
N ALA A 219 7.75 29.62 -24.55
CA ALA A 219 6.55 29.99 -25.29
C ALA A 219 5.25 29.46 -24.65
N LEU A 220 5.34 28.41 -23.82
CA LEU A 220 4.25 27.99 -22.96
C LEU A 220 4.22 28.85 -21.70
N VAL A 221 3.13 29.59 -21.49
CA VAL A 221 2.87 30.39 -20.30
C VAL A 221 1.81 29.69 -19.44
N LEU A 222 2.16 29.40 -18.19
CA LEU A 222 1.21 29.01 -17.16
C LEU A 222 1.01 30.23 -16.25
N ASP A 223 -0.17 30.83 -16.34
CA ASP A 223 -0.52 32.04 -15.60
C ASP A 223 -1.60 31.70 -14.57
N THR A 224 -1.39 32.04 -13.29
CA THR A 224 -2.36 31.84 -12.19
C THR A 224 -2.96 30.44 -12.06
N VAL A 225 -2.36 29.43 -12.70
CA VAL A 225 -2.82 28.04 -12.65
C VAL A 225 -2.68 27.50 -11.23
N THR A 226 -3.74 26.88 -10.74
CA THR A 226 -3.73 26.16 -9.46
C THR A 226 -3.62 24.67 -9.72
N VAL A 227 -2.58 24.04 -9.19
CA VAL A 227 -2.32 22.61 -9.37
C VAL A 227 -2.48 21.90 -8.02
N VAL A 228 -3.37 20.91 -7.95
CA VAL A 228 -3.63 20.11 -6.76
C VAL A 228 -3.20 18.69 -7.02
N GLY A 229 -2.17 18.20 -6.33
CA GLY A 229 -1.70 16.82 -6.46
C GLY A 229 -2.73 15.80 -5.97
N GLY A 230 -2.78 14.64 -6.64
CA GLY A 230 -3.66 13.54 -6.27
C GLY A 230 -3.06 12.60 -5.23
N THR A 231 -3.45 11.32 -5.27
CA THR A 231 -2.86 10.28 -4.40
C THR A 231 -2.12 9.25 -5.25
N GLY A 232 -0.86 8.98 -4.94
CA GLY A 232 -0.08 7.96 -5.64
C GLY A 232 -0.65 6.54 -5.43
N GLY A 233 -0.43 5.66 -6.39
CA GLY A 233 -0.86 4.26 -6.30
C GLY A 233 -0.16 3.48 -5.20
N THR A 234 -0.84 2.49 -4.63
CA THR A 234 -0.23 1.63 -3.60
C THR A 234 0.82 0.69 -4.17
N GLY A 235 1.80 0.33 -3.34
CA GLY A 235 2.73 -0.76 -3.60
C GLY A 235 2.06 -2.12 -3.46
N SER A 236 2.65 -3.14 -4.06
CA SER A 236 2.21 -4.54 -3.99
C SER A 236 2.69 -5.19 -2.70
N ASN A 237 1.82 -5.99 -2.08
CA ASN A 237 2.21 -6.78 -0.91
C ASN A 237 3.19 -7.89 -1.29
N GLY A 238 4.11 -8.20 -0.38
CA GLY A 238 4.96 -9.38 -0.47
C GLY A 238 4.15 -10.67 -0.28
N SER A 239 4.55 -11.72 -0.97
CA SER A 239 4.05 -13.08 -0.79
C SER A 239 4.54 -13.69 0.53
N ALA A 240 3.67 -14.46 1.17
CA ALA A 240 4.02 -15.25 2.34
C ALA A 240 5.05 -16.34 1.99
N GLY A 241 5.90 -16.68 2.97
CA GLY A 241 6.85 -17.76 2.85
C GLY A 241 6.18 -19.12 2.81
N THR A 242 6.79 -20.07 2.09
CA THR A 242 6.28 -21.44 1.99
C THR A 242 6.37 -22.13 3.36
N PRO A 243 5.26 -22.61 3.94
CA PRO A 243 5.31 -23.36 5.19
C PRO A 243 5.98 -24.72 4.96
N ALA A 244 6.60 -25.25 6.00
CA ALA A 244 6.95 -26.66 6.05
C ALA A 244 5.70 -27.54 6.21
N SER A 245 5.88 -28.86 6.22
CA SER A 245 4.78 -29.80 6.48
C SER A 245 4.05 -29.46 7.80
N GLY A 246 2.71 -29.51 7.77
CA GLY A 246 1.88 -29.38 8.98
C GLY A 246 1.89 -30.63 9.86
N SER A 247 2.30 -31.79 9.33
CA SER A 247 2.48 -33.02 10.10
C SER A 247 3.84 -33.03 10.80
N PRO A 248 3.93 -33.51 12.05
CA PRO A 248 5.20 -33.69 12.75
C PRO A 248 6.20 -34.51 11.94
N ALA A 249 7.49 -34.25 12.16
CA ALA A 249 8.54 -35.09 11.58
C ALA A 249 8.44 -36.53 12.10
N THR A 250 9.10 -37.46 11.40
CA THR A 250 9.03 -38.89 11.73
C THR A 250 9.48 -39.14 13.16
N GLY A 251 8.65 -39.84 13.94
CA GLY A 251 8.97 -40.24 15.31
C GLY A 251 9.94 -41.42 15.37
N GLY A 252 10.65 -41.55 16.49
CA GLY A 252 11.53 -42.69 16.74
C GLY A 252 10.76 -43.98 16.99
N GLY A 253 11.40 -45.12 16.73
CA GLY A 253 10.84 -46.45 16.98
C GLY A 253 10.82 -46.80 18.47
N ALA A 254 9.83 -47.58 18.89
CA ALA A 254 9.76 -48.09 20.25
C ALA A 254 10.89 -49.08 20.54
N GLY A 255 11.34 -49.11 21.80
CA GLY A 255 12.23 -50.15 22.31
C GLY A 255 11.49 -51.47 22.51
N GLY A 256 12.23 -52.59 22.43
CA GLY A 256 11.71 -53.91 22.76
C GLY A 256 11.53 -54.08 24.27
N ASN A 257 10.47 -54.77 24.69
CA ASN A 257 10.23 -55.07 26.10
C ASN A 257 11.34 -55.97 26.67
N GLY A 258 11.48 -55.93 28.00
CA GLY A 258 12.20 -56.97 28.74
C GLY A 258 11.45 -58.30 28.68
N PHE A 259 12.14 -59.37 29.01
CA PHE A 259 11.58 -60.73 29.04
C PHE A 259 12.52 -61.66 29.80
N GLU A 260 11.98 -62.78 30.28
CA GLU A 260 12.75 -63.94 30.71
C GLU A 260 13.35 -64.68 29.50
N PRO A 261 14.69 -64.75 29.36
CA PRO A 261 15.31 -65.57 28.35
C PRO A 261 15.17 -67.06 28.69
N SER A 262 14.94 -67.89 27.67
CA SER A 262 14.88 -69.34 27.87
C SER A 262 16.26 -69.96 28.00
N GLY A 263 16.51 -70.69 29.10
CA GLY A 263 17.73 -71.48 29.31
C GLY A 263 18.65 -70.85 30.35
N THR A 264 19.52 -71.66 30.96
CA THR A 264 20.37 -71.31 32.10
C THR A 264 21.55 -70.37 31.81
N TYR A 265 21.71 -69.92 30.55
CA TYR A 265 22.80 -69.05 30.13
C TYR A 265 22.37 -68.18 28.95
N ASN A 266 22.19 -66.87 29.17
CA ASN A 266 21.87 -65.94 28.08
C ASN A 266 22.59 -64.60 28.18
N ASN A 267 23.59 -64.41 27.30
CA ASN A 267 24.44 -63.22 27.25
C ASN A 267 24.18 -62.31 26.04
N THR A 268 23.14 -62.61 25.26
CA THR A 268 22.85 -61.94 23.98
C THR A 268 21.47 -61.33 23.89
N ASP A 269 20.50 -61.95 24.57
CA ASP A 269 19.10 -61.61 24.46
C ASP A 269 18.73 -60.53 25.49
N ALA A 270 18.19 -59.44 24.97
CA ALA A 270 17.68 -58.31 25.73
C ALA A 270 16.74 -57.51 24.84
N GLY A 271 15.93 -56.65 25.44
CA GLY A 271 15.09 -55.71 24.70
C GLY A 271 15.91 -54.90 23.70
N ALA A 272 15.56 -54.99 22.42
CA ALA A 272 16.26 -54.27 21.36
C ALA A 272 16.04 -52.76 21.49
N GLY A 273 17.08 -51.97 21.26
CA GLY A 273 16.94 -50.52 21.18
C GLY A 273 16.08 -50.09 20.00
N GLY A 274 15.18 -49.12 20.21
CA GLY A 274 14.33 -48.56 19.17
C GLY A 274 15.13 -47.80 18.11
N ALA A 275 14.73 -47.89 16.85
CA ALA A 275 15.41 -47.19 15.76
C ALA A 275 15.21 -45.67 15.85
N GLY A 276 16.28 -44.90 15.70
CA GLY A 276 16.18 -43.43 15.58
C GLY A 276 15.63 -43.01 14.21
N ALA A 277 14.88 -41.91 14.16
CA ALA A 277 14.29 -41.40 12.92
C ALA A 277 14.99 -40.11 12.45
N GLY A 278 15.27 -40.00 11.15
CA GLY A 278 15.80 -38.77 10.53
C GLY A 278 17.07 -38.22 11.18
N GLY A 279 17.98 -39.10 11.62
CA GLY A 279 19.18 -38.74 12.37
C GLY A 279 19.01 -38.70 13.89
N GLY A 280 17.86 -39.11 14.42
CA GLY A 280 17.67 -39.36 15.84
C GLY A 280 18.55 -40.50 16.35
N GLY A 281 18.92 -40.47 17.62
CA GLY A 281 19.74 -41.49 18.24
C GLY A 281 19.01 -42.83 18.34
N ALA A 282 19.70 -43.95 18.11
CA ALA A 282 19.13 -45.27 18.40
C ALA A 282 18.98 -45.46 19.92
N GLY A 283 17.92 -46.14 20.35
CA GLY A 283 17.77 -46.54 21.74
C GLY A 283 18.87 -47.52 22.16
N GLY A 284 19.23 -47.51 23.43
CA GLY A 284 20.16 -48.47 24.00
C GLY A 284 19.53 -49.86 24.09
N LYS A 285 20.29 -50.91 23.83
CA LYS A 285 19.88 -52.28 24.14
C LYS A 285 19.71 -52.43 25.66
N GLY A 286 18.75 -53.22 26.10
CA GLY A 286 18.63 -53.59 27.52
C GLY A 286 19.81 -54.43 28.01
N GLY A 287 19.91 -54.56 29.34
CA GLY A 287 20.88 -55.44 29.99
C GLY A 287 20.63 -56.90 29.67
N VAL A 288 21.70 -57.69 29.60
CA VAL A 288 21.66 -59.16 29.51
C VAL A 288 21.94 -59.76 30.90
N VAL A 289 21.52 -60.99 31.14
CA VAL A 289 21.43 -61.58 32.49
C VAL A 289 22.66 -62.41 32.87
N ASP A 290 23.31 -63.13 31.94
CA ASP A 290 24.56 -63.87 32.23
C ASP A 290 25.72 -63.46 31.32
N GLN A 291 26.97 -63.37 31.78
CA GLN A 291 28.12 -63.19 30.88
C GLN A 291 28.90 -64.48 30.55
N SER A 292 28.85 -65.51 31.39
CA SER A 292 29.77 -66.66 31.33
C SER A 292 29.07 -68.02 31.28
N THR A 293 29.57 -68.89 30.41
CA THR A 293 29.15 -70.30 30.28
C THR A 293 29.85 -71.24 31.28
N SER A 294 30.61 -70.73 32.26
CA SER A 294 31.36 -71.54 33.22
C SER A 294 30.68 -71.57 34.60
N LEU A 295 30.64 -72.76 35.23
CA LEU A 295 30.12 -73.04 36.58
C LEU A 295 30.76 -72.21 37.72
N PHE A 296 31.83 -71.46 37.42
CA PHE A 296 32.56 -70.60 38.36
C PHE A 296 32.74 -69.17 37.82
N GLY A 297 31.98 -68.81 36.79
CA GLY A 297 32.06 -67.50 36.17
C GLY A 297 31.17 -66.48 36.88
N ASN A 298 31.34 -65.22 36.48
CA ASN A 298 30.50 -64.13 36.97
C ASN A 298 29.10 -64.25 36.31
N HIS A 299 28.12 -64.66 37.09
CA HIS A 299 26.69 -64.71 36.74
C HIS A 299 26.04 -63.37 37.06
N ASP A 300 26.68 -62.28 36.63
CA ASP A 300 26.22 -60.94 36.95
C ASP A 300 25.44 -60.36 35.77
N SER A 301 24.21 -59.96 36.05
CA SER A 301 23.39 -59.14 35.18
C SER A 301 24.12 -57.87 34.73
N GLN A 302 23.77 -57.38 33.56
CA GLN A 302 24.47 -56.26 32.92
C GLN A 302 23.65 -54.99 32.92
N PRO A 303 24.33 -53.83 33.03
CA PRO A 303 23.68 -52.56 32.78
C PRO A 303 23.12 -52.51 31.35
N GLY A 304 22.02 -51.79 31.19
CA GLY A 304 21.56 -51.41 29.86
C GLY A 304 22.59 -50.55 29.14
N GLN A 305 22.55 -50.55 27.81
CA GLN A 305 23.40 -49.66 27.02
C GLN A 305 22.84 -48.24 27.04
N ALA A 306 23.73 -47.25 26.99
CA ALA A 306 23.32 -45.88 26.75
C ALA A 306 22.68 -45.74 25.36
N GLY A 307 21.70 -44.83 25.24
CA GLY A 307 21.16 -44.45 23.95
C GLY A 307 22.21 -43.73 23.10
N GLY A 308 22.06 -43.82 21.78
CA GLY A 308 22.86 -43.05 20.84
C GLY A 308 22.53 -41.56 20.90
N ALA A 309 23.52 -40.71 20.64
CA ALA A 309 23.27 -39.29 20.44
C ALA A 309 22.56 -39.04 19.10
N GLY A 310 21.65 -38.07 19.06
CA GLY A 310 21.11 -37.57 17.79
C GLY A 310 22.20 -36.81 17.02
N THR A 311 22.14 -36.80 15.70
CA THR A 311 23.13 -36.12 14.83
C THR A 311 23.23 -34.61 15.07
N GLY A 312 22.26 -34.02 15.79
CA GLY A 312 22.27 -32.63 16.23
C GLY A 312 22.86 -32.39 17.62
N GLY A 313 23.51 -33.40 18.23
CA GLY A 313 24.20 -33.28 19.52
C GLY A 313 23.32 -33.52 20.75
N ALA A 314 22.06 -33.92 20.57
CA ALA A 314 21.21 -34.33 21.68
C ALA A 314 21.75 -35.64 22.29
N ALA A 315 22.13 -35.58 23.56
CA ALA A 315 22.68 -36.74 24.27
C ALA A 315 21.67 -37.88 24.35
N GLY A 316 22.16 -39.12 24.23
CA GLY A 316 21.36 -40.29 24.56
C GLY A 316 21.20 -40.45 26.07
N GLY A 317 20.17 -41.18 26.48
CA GLY A 317 19.94 -41.51 27.88
C GLY A 317 20.97 -42.51 28.41
N ALA A 318 21.36 -42.35 29.67
CA ALA A 318 22.23 -43.31 30.34
C ALA A 318 21.54 -44.68 30.41
N GLY A 319 22.33 -45.76 30.31
CA GLY A 319 21.83 -47.11 30.56
C GLY A 319 21.45 -47.30 32.04
N GLY A 320 20.43 -48.10 32.29
CA GLY A 320 20.05 -48.52 33.63
C GLY A 320 21.11 -49.42 34.24
N THR A 321 21.35 -49.27 35.53
CA THR A 321 22.23 -50.15 36.31
C THR A 321 21.60 -51.53 36.47
N ALA A 322 22.42 -52.58 36.43
CA ALA A 322 22.03 -53.96 36.72
C ALA A 322 21.92 -54.23 38.23
N ASP A 323 21.33 -55.36 38.61
CA ASP A 323 21.52 -55.94 39.94
C ASP A 323 22.97 -56.45 40.08
N THR A 324 23.57 -56.27 41.25
CA THR A 324 24.96 -56.67 41.56
C THR A 324 25.04 -57.67 42.72
N SER A 325 23.93 -58.35 43.03
CA SER A 325 23.92 -59.38 44.07
C SER A 325 24.50 -60.70 43.56
N ALA A 326 25.73 -61.00 43.97
CA ALA A 326 26.44 -62.25 43.67
C ALA A 326 25.85 -63.52 44.33
N ASP A 327 24.67 -63.41 44.98
CA ASP A 327 23.98 -64.53 45.64
C ASP A 327 22.56 -64.68 45.06
N PRO A 328 22.26 -65.80 44.36
CA PRO A 328 20.95 -66.07 43.76
C PRO A 328 19.78 -66.14 44.76
N PHE A 329 20.05 -66.10 46.07
CA PHE A 329 19.03 -66.18 47.13
C PHE A 329 18.82 -64.88 47.92
N THR A 330 19.62 -63.81 47.73
CA THR A 330 19.44 -62.55 48.46
C THR A 330 19.30 -61.34 47.54
N CYS A 331 18.05 -61.03 47.18
CA CYS A 331 17.72 -59.91 46.30
C CYS A 331 17.86 -58.54 46.94
N GLY A 332 18.37 -57.57 46.16
CA GLY A 332 18.20 -56.13 46.42
C GLY A 332 19.05 -55.54 47.56
N ASN A 333 19.97 -56.29 48.17
CA ASN A 333 20.85 -55.75 49.22
C ASN A 333 21.80 -54.64 48.70
N ASN A 334 22.04 -54.60 47.38
CA ASN A 334 22.86 -53.59 46.70
C ASN A 334 22.05 -52.68 45.75
N GLY A 335 20.71 -52.78 45.75
CA GLY A 335 19.78 -51.99 44.92
C GLY A 335 19.21 -52.76 43.72
N LEU A 336 17.92 -52.51 43.42
CA LEU A 336 17.21 -53.10 42.27
C LEU A 336 17.71 -52.52 40.93
N PRO A 337 17.56 -53.25 39.80
CA PRO A 337 17.85 -52.73 38.47
C PRO A 337 17.10 -51.42 38.21
N THR A 338 17.79 -50.47 37.59
CA THR A 338 17.18 -49.16 37.30
C THR A 338 16.68 -49.10 35.86
N PRO A 339 15.60 -48.34 35.60
CA PRO A 339 15.20 -48.01 34.25
C PRO A 339 16.29 -47.23 33.52
N GLY A 340 16.31 -47.36 32.19
CA GLY A 340 17.15 -46.53 31.34
C GLY A 340 16.73 -45.05 31.39
N GLY A 341 17.71 -44.15 31.30
CA GLY A 341 17.48 -42.72 31.23
C GLY A 341 16.81 -42.29 29.93
N ALA A 342 16.01 -41.22 29.96
CA ALA A 342 15.42 -40.66 28.74
C ALA A 342 16.49 -39.99 27.86
N GLY A 343 16.30 -40.05 26.54
CA GLY A 343 17.10 -39.31 25.58
C GLY A 343 16.80 -37.81 25.65
N ALA A 344 17.82 -36.97 25.43
CA ALA A 344 17.63 -35.53 25.38
C ALA A 344 16.83 -35.11 24.14
N ALA A 345 15.97 -34.10 24.30
CA ALA A 345 15.28 -33.49 23.17
C ALA A 345 16.27 -32.76 22.24
N GLY A 346 15.99 -32.80 20.94
CA GLY A 346 16.72 -32.04 19.95
C GLY A 346 16.45 -30.54 20.07
N ALA A 347 17.48 -29.72 19.84
CA ALA A 347 17.34 -28.27 19.82
C ALA A 347 16.39 -27.80 18.71
N ALA A 348 15.52 -26.83 19.02
CA ALA A 348 14.68 -26.20 18.02
C ALA A 348 15.53 -25.39 17.01
N GLY A 349 15.04 -25.31 15.78
CA GLY A 349 15.63 -24.47 14.75
C GLY A 349 15.38 -22.99 15.01
N ALA A 350 16.39 -22.16 14.74
CA ALA A 350 16.24 -20.71 14.85
C ALA A 350 15.24 -20.17 13.81
N ALA A 351 14.45 -19.17 14.20
CA ALA A 351 13.61 -18.44 13.29
C ALA A 351 14.46 -17.60 12.32
N GLY A 352 13.94 -17.39 11.11
CA GLY A 352 14.56 -16.52 10.12
C GLY A 352 14.48 -15.04 10.54
N SER A 353 15.49 -14.26 10.16
CA SER A 353 15.52 -12.82 10.41
C SER A 353 14.41 -12.09 9.64
N ALA A 354 13.89 -10.99 10.20
CA ALA A 354 13.02 -10.09 9.45
C ALA A 354 13.77 -9.43 8.28
N GLY A 355 13.05 -9.10 7.21
CA GLY A 355 13.59 -8.29 6.12
C GLY A 355 13.90 -6.85 6.56
N SER A 356 14.78 -6.17 5.82
CA SER A 356 15.09 -4.75 6.05
C SER A 356 13.98 -3.84 5.53
N ALA A 357 13.63 -2.78 6.27
CA ALA A 357 12.60 -1.83 5.87
C ALA A 357 12.92 -1.14 4.53
N GLY A 358 11.88 -0.95 3.69
CA GLY A 358 11.99 -0.07 2.53
C GLY A 358 12.27 1.36 2.96
N SER A 359 13.20 2.02 2.28
CA SER A 359 13.64 3.40 2.57
C SER A 359 12.92 4.41 1.68
N ALA A 360 12.51 5.55 2.25
CA ALA A 360 11.85 6.61 1.50
C ALA A 360 12.74 7.11 0.36
N SER A 361 12.13 7.41 -0.78
CA SER A 361 12.82 7.91 -1.96
C SER A 361 11.91 8.85 -2.74
N LEU A 362 12.48 9.92 -3.30
CA LEU A 362 11.79 10.80 -4.24
C LEU A 362 11.71 10.18 -5.65
N GLY A 363 12.38 9.05 -5.90
CA GLY A 363 12.40 8.37 -7.19
C GLY A 363 13.14 9.15 -8.27
N GLY A 364 12.94 8.74 -9.52
CA GLY A 364 13.54 9.34 -10.71
C GLY A 364 12.59 9.33 -11.90
N VAL A 365 13.05 9.82 -13.06
CA VAL A 365 12.31 9.76 -14.33
C VAL A 365 13.09 8.92 -15.32
N THR A 366 12.46 7.88 -15.87
CA THR A 366 13.01 7.04 -16.94
C THR A 366 11.98 6.89 -18.04
N GLY A 367 12.35 7.17 -19.29
CA GLY A 367 11.42 7.10 -20.43
C GLY A 367 10.23 8.06 -20.31
N GLY A 368 10.43 9.24 -19.69
CA GLY A 368 9.38 10.25 -19.48
C GLY A 368 8.34 9.88 -18.41
N LYS A 369 8.56 8.80 -17.66
CA LYS A 369 7.70 8.31 -16.58
C LYS A 369 8.44 8.30 -15.26
N TRP A 370 7.74 8.59 -14.17
CA TRP A 370 8.32 8.48 -12.83
C TRP A 370 8.51 7.01 -12.47
N THR A 371 9.64 6.69 -11.85
CA THR A 371 9.99 5.35 -11.37
C THR A 371 10.33 5.37 -9.89
N VAL A 372 9.84 4.35 -9.19
CA VAL A 372 10.14 4.11 -7.77
C VAL A 372 11.65 3.90 -7.58
N GLY A 373 12.23 4.48 -6.52
CA GLY A 373 13.63 4.24 -6.17
C GLY A 373 13.88 2.81 -5.71
N GLY A 374 15.00 2.20 -6.11
CA GLY A 374 15.31 0.79 -5.81
C GLY A 374 15.36 0.45 -4.30
N SER A 375 15.68 1.43 -3.45
CA SER A 375 15.69 1.29 -1.99
C SER A 375 14.30 1.28 -1.35
N ALA A 376 13.23 1.58 -2.11
CA ALA A 376 11.87 1.67 -1.57
C ALA A 376 11.20 0.32 -1.35
N ALA A 377 11.70 -0.76 -1.96
CA ALA A 377 11.19 -2.10 -1.68
C ALA A 377 11.64 -2.59 -0.31
N GLY A 378 10.74 -3.27 0.41
CA GLY A 378 11.10 -4.01 1.61
C GLY A 378 11.98 -5.22 1.27
N GLY A 379 12.91 -5.54 2.16
CA GLY A 379 13.73 -6.73 2.06
C GLY A 379 12.94 -8.02 2.32
N THR A 380 13.39 -9.10 1.69
CA THR A 380 12.95 -10.47 1.95
C THR A 380 13.41 -10.90 3.35
N GLY A 381 12.60 -11.67 4.07
CA GLY A 381 13.03 -12.30 5.32
C GLY A 381 14.12 -13.37 5.11
N GLY A 382 14.74 -13.83 6.19
CA GLY A 382 15.60 -15.00 6.19
C GLY A 382 14.79 -16.30 6.25
N GLY A 383 15.34 -17.41 5.73
CA GLY A 383 14.75 -18.73 5.96
C GLY A 383 14.88 -19.17 7.42
N GLY A 384 13.97 -20.01 7.90
CA GLY A 384 14.15 -20.68 9.18
C GLY A 384 15.29 -21.72 9.12
N VAL A 385 15.74 -22.18 10.28
CA VAL A 385 16.70 -23.30 10.39
C VAL A 385 15.97 -24.58 10.78
N ALA A 386 16.38 -25.73 10.26
CA ALA A 386 15.79 -27.01 10.62
C ALA A 386 16.06 -27.35 12.10
N GLY A 387 15.10 -28.00 12.75
CA GLY A 387 15.26 -28.55 14.09
C GLY A 387 16.27 -29.68 14.10
N LYS A 388 16.87 -29.91 15.27
CA LYS A 388 17.85 -31.00 15.47
C LYS A 388 17.15 -32.28 15.92
N PRO A 389 17.62 -33.48 15.52
CA PRO A 389 17.05 -34.74 16.02
C PRO A 389 17.32 -34.97 17.51
N GLY A 390 16.46 -35.76 18.17
CA GLY A 390 16.59 -36.14 19.58
C GLY A 390 17.54 -37.32 19.81
N GLY A 391 18.01 -37.49 21.05
CA GLY A 391 18.82 -38.64 21.47
C GLY A 391 17.96 -39.89 21.73
N GLY A 392 18.55 -41.08 21.66
CA GLY A 392 17.87 -42.33 22.03
C GLY A 392 17.78 -42.48 23.56
N GLY A 393 16.77 -43.18 24.07
CA GLY A 393 16.71 -43.56 25.48
C GLY A 393 17.69 -44.68 25.80
N GLY A 394 18.16 -44.77 27.05
CA GLY A 394 18.99 -45.88 27.50
C GLY A 394 18.17 -47.17 27.67
N GLY A 395 18.81 -48.32 27.54
CA GLY A 395 18.21 -49.60 27.93
C GLY A 395 18.12 -49.72 29.45
N GLY A 396 17.15 -50.46 29.96
CA GLY A 396 17.07 -50.81 31.38
C GLY A 396 18.09 -51.87 31.77
N GLY A 397 18.48 -51.91 33.04
CA GLY A 397 19.35 -52.97 33.58
C GLY A 397 18.63 -54.31 33.67
N ALA A 398 19.40 -55.40 33.59
CA ALA A 398 18.90 -56.75 33.83
C ALA A 398 18.86 -57.10 35.33
N SER A 399 18.14 -58.17 35.67
CA SER A 399 18.00 -58.73 37.03
C SER A 399 18.27 -60.23 36.99
N ASP A 400 19.10 -60.77 37.90
CA ASP A 400 19.24 -62.23 38.12
C ASP A 400 18.52 -62.69 39.39
N CYS A 401 17.64 -61.84 39.89
CA CYS A 401 16.93 -62.07 41.12
C CYS A 401 15.80 -63.05 40.89
N ASN A 402 15.88 -64.23 41.51
CA ASN A 402 14.88 -65.30 41.45
C ASN A 402 14.74 -66.00 40.07
N SER A 403 14.75 -65.23 38.97
CA SER A 403 14.68 -65.62 37.56
C SER A 403 15.50 -64.63 36.74
N ASP A 404 15.93 -65.06 35.56
CA ASP A 404 16.76 -64.23 34.67
C ASP A 404 15.84 -63.22 33.94
N ASP A 405 15.85 -61.94 34.32
CA ASP A 405 15.09 -60.87 33.65
C ASP A 405 15.98 -59.98 32.78
N ALA A 406 15.87 -60.14 31.45
CA ALA A 406 16.58 -59.26 30.53
C ALA A 406 15.97 -57.84 30.53
N GLY A 407 16.83 -56.83 30.55
CA GLY A 407 16.41 -55.44 30.55
C GLY A 407 15.68 -55.05 29.26
N ALA A 408 14.79 -54.07 29.34
CA ALA A 408 14.10 -53.54 28.18
C ALA A 408 14.97 -52.56 27.37
N GLY A 409 14.73 -52.48 26.07
CA GLY A 409 15.43 -51.55 25.18
C GLY A 409 14.89 -50.12 25.29
N GLY A 410 15.77 -49.13 25.16
CA GLY A 410 15.38 -47.72 25.10
C GLY A 410 14.68 -47.37 23.78
N GLY A 411 13.86 -46.33 23.79
CA GLY A 411 13.19 -45.81 22.58
C GLY A 411 14.13 -44.99 21.69
N GLY A 412 13.90 -45.00 20.38
CA GLY A 412 14.67 -44.20 19.43
C GLY A 412 14.33 -42.70 19.48
N GLY A 413 15.30 -41.84 19.18
CA GLY A 413 15.10 -40.39 19.10
C GLY A 413 14.28 -39.97 17.86
N GLY A 414 13.46 -38.93 18.02
CA GLY A 414 12.65 -38.36 16.94
C GLY A 414 13.44 -37.46 15.97
N ALA A 415 12.98 -37.36 14.72
CA ALA A 415 13.59 -36.51 13.70
C ALA A 415 13.38 -35.02 13.97
N GLY A 416 14.33 -34.17 13.59
CA GLY A 416 14.15 -32.72 13.61
C GLY A 416 13.15 -32.23 12.56
N GLY A 417 12.38 -31.19 12.88
CA GLY A 417 11.42 -30.58 11.97
C GLY A 417 12.08 -29.75 10.85
N ALA A 418 11.52 -29.80 9.64
CA ALA A 418 11.92 -28.93 8.54
C ALA A 418 11.58 -27.45 8.81
N ALA A 419 12.37 -26.54 8.23
CA ALA A 419 12.21 -25.11 8.41
C ALA A 419 11.17 -24.48 7.47
N GLY A 420 10.57 -23.37 7.91
CA GLY A 420 9.72 -22.54 7.08
C GLY A 420 10.52 -21.63 6.13
N GLY A 421 9.97 -21.38 4.95
CA GLY A 421 10.53 -20.45 3.96
C GLY A 421 10.30 -18.97 4.31
N ALA A 422 11.11 -18.08 3.75
CA ALA A 422 11.05 -16.64 4.00
C ALA A 422 9.83 -15.96 3.34
N GLY A 423 9.25 -14.98 4.04
CA GLY A 423 8.30 -14.04 3.43
C GLY A 423 9.02 -12.99 2.58
N THR A 424 8.43 -12.62 1.44
CA THR A 424 9.00 -11.59 0.55
C THR A 424 8.60 -10.19 0.99
N GLY A 425 9.43 -9.19 0.68
CA GLY A 425 9.12 -7.80 1.02
C GLY A 425 8.06 -7.17 0.11
N GLY A 426 7.34 -6.17 0.61
CA GLY A 426 6.41 -5.38 -0.20
C GLY A 426 7.12 -4.33 -1.06
N THR A 427 6.51 -3.94 -2.17
CA THR A 427 7.08 -2.90 -3.06
C THR A 427 6.77 -1.49 -2.56
N GLY A 428 7.56 -0.50 -3.00
CA GLY A 428 7.34 0.90 -2.64
C GLY A 428 6.01 1.45 -3.20
N GLY A 429 5.44 2.42 -2.51
CA GLY A 429 4.30 3.20 -3.00
C GLY A 429 4.71 4.14 -4.13
N PHE A 430 3.74 4.55 -4.94
CA PHE A 430 3.97 5.39 -6.11
C PHE A 430 3.79 6.87 -5.79
N ALA A 431 4.36 7.74 -6.62
CA ALA A 431 4.36 9.17 -6.35
C ALA A 431 2.98 9.82 -6.58
N SER A 432 2.74 10.89 -5.81
CA SER A 432 1.86 11.98 -6.21
C SER A 432 2.73 13.14 -6.68
N ILE A 433 2.54 13.56 -7.93
CA ILE A 433 3.31 14.62 -8.57
C ILE A 433 2.32 15.67 -9.04
N ALA A 434 2.37 16.88 -8.48
CA ALA A 434 1.47 17.94 -8.93
C ALA A 434 1.85 18.37 -10.36
N LEU A 435 3.12 18.73 -10.60
CA LEU A 435 3.60 19.13 -11.92
C LEU A 435 4.90 18.41 -12.30
N LEU A 436 4.87 17.67 -13.40
CA LEU A 436 6.08 17.15 -14.04
C LEU A 436 6.53 18.10 -15.15
N LEU A 437 7.75 18.59 -15.05
CA LEU A 437 8.47 19.28 -16.13
C LEU A 437 9.57 18.35 -16.63
N ASP A 438 9.44 17.88 -17.86
CA ASP A 438 10.39 16.98 -18.51
C ASP A 438 10.99 17.65 -19.74
N ASN A 439 12.28 17.96 -19.68
CA ASN A 439 12.98 18.75 -20.69
C ASN A 439 12.18 20.01 -21.11
N SER A 440 11.67 20.76 -20.12
CA SER A 440 10.72 21.84 -20.35
C SER A 440 10.98 23.08 -19.50
N THR A 441 10.85 24.25 -20.12
CA THR A 441 11.13 25.55 -19.50
C THR A 441 9.95 26.53 -19.65
N PRO A 442 8.72 26.18 -19.24
CA PRO A 442 7.58 27.08 -19.37
C PRO A 442 7.78 28.35 -18.53
N THR A 443 7.19 29.45 -18.98
CA THR A 443 7.07 30.67 -18.18
C THR A 443 5.95 30.45 -17.16
N MET A 444 6.23 30.62 -15.87
CA MET A 444 5.27 30.37 -14.79
C MET A 444 5.06 31.65 -13.98
N THR A 445 3.84 32.18 -14.02
CA THR A 445 3.43 33.39 -13.30
C THR A 445 2.24 33.05 -12.41
N GLY A 446 2.27 33.43 -11.13
CA GLY A 446 1.14 33.19 -10.23
C GLY A 446 0.77 31.72 -9.96
N VAL A 447 1.58 30.75 -10.41
CA VAL A 447 1.26 29.32 -10.24
C VAL A 447 1.31 28.93 -8.77
N SER A 448 0.26 28.25 -8.32
CA SER A 448 0.15 27.71 -6.97
C SER A 448 0.00 26.19 -6.99
N VAL A 449 0.70 25.52 -6.09
CA VAL A 449 0.75 24.06 -6.01
C VAL A 449 0.38 23.60 -4.61
N THR A 450 -0.70 22.83 -4.52
CA THR A 450 -1.03 22.04 -3.33
C THR A 450 -0.52 20.63 -3.56
N LEU A 451 0.47 20.19 -2.78
CA LEU A 451 1.01 18.84 -2.90
C LEU A 451 -0.03 17.80 -2.49
N GLY A 452 -0.03 16.67 -3.19
CA GLY A 452 -0.92 15.55 -2.90
C GLY A 452 -0.36 14.60 -1.84
N THR A 453 -0.85 13.35 -1.85
CA THR A 453 -0.39 12.31 -0.92
C THR A 453 0.32 11.20 -1.67
N GLY A 454 1.52 10.82 -1.26
CA GLY A 454 2.18 9.66 -1.84
C GLY A 454 1.43 8.35 -1.57
N GLY A 455 1.59 7.35 -2.44
CA GLY A 455 0.90 6.08 -2.30
C GLY A 455 1.42 5.25 -1.11
N LYS A 456 0.56 4.45 -0.48
CA LYS A 456 1.01 3.56 0.61
C LYS A 456 1.96 2.48 0.07
N GLY A 457 3.05 2.20 0.78
CA GLY A 457 3.92 1.06 0.49
C GLY A 457 3.22 -0.29 0.73
N GLY A 458 3.61 -1.31 -0.04
CA GLY A 458 3.09 -2.66 0.10
C GLY A 458 3.53 -3.33 1.41
N ASN A 459 2.67 -4.12 2.03
CA ASN A 459 3.02 -4.85 3.24
C ASN A 459 3.97 -6.01 2.91
N GLY A 460 4.90 -6.34 3.80
CA GLY A 460 5.73 -7.53 3.68
C GLY A 460 4.94 -8.81 3.97
N GLY A 461 5.35 -9.91 3.32
CA GLY A 461 4.74 -11.22 3.50
C GLY A 461 5.15 -11.87 4.83
N ALA A 462 4.24 -12.63 5.43
CA ALA A 462 4.54 -13.42 6.62
C ALA A 462 5.60 -14.50 6.32
N GLY A 463 6.40 -14.88 7.32
CA GLY A 463 7.28 -16.03 7.20
C GLY A 463 6.51 -17.35 7.24
N GLY A 464 7.03 -18.38 6.58
CA GLY A 464 6.44 -19.72 6.58
C GLY A 464 6.56 -20.40 7.95
N ALA A 465 5.55 -21.17 8.35
CA ALA A 465 5.63 -21.96 9.58
C ALA A 465 6.71 -23.06 9.47
N GLY A 466 7.41 -23.34 10.57
CA GLY A 466 8.29 -24.50 10.68
C GLY A 466 7.50 -25.76 11.05
N GLN A 467 8.07 -26.93 10.77
CA GLN A 467 7.47 -28.24 11.07
C GLN A 467 7.73 -28.62 12.53
N ALA A 468 6.76 -29.23 13.21
CA ALA A 468 7.00 -29.84 14.52
C ALA A 468 8.03 -30.98 14.43
N GLY A 469 8.87 -31.13 15.45
CA GLY A 469 9.79 -32.26 15.53
C GLY A 469 9.06 -33.58 15.79
N GLY A 470 9.71 -34.69 15.48
CA GLY A 470 9.16 -36.03 15.68
C GLY A 470 9.14 -36.42 17.15
N ALA A 471 8.13 -37.19 17.54
CA ALA A 471 8.08 -37.75 18.89
C ALA A 471 9.27 -38.72 19.10
N GLY A 472 9.76 -38.81 20.34
CA GLY A 472 10.64 -39.90 20.71
C GLY A 472 9.87 -41.21 20.80
N GLY A 473 10.53 -42.33 20.51
CA GLY A 473 9.98 -43.66 20.70
C GLY A 473 9.78 -43.96 22.19
N ALA A 474 8.72 -44.70 22.51
CA ALA A 474 8.57 -45.23 23.86
C ALA A 474 9.72 -46.20 24.19
N GLY A 475 10.20 -46.19 25.43
CA GLY A 475 11.04 -47.28 25.91
C GLY A 475 10.22 -48.56 26.05
N GLY A 476 10.89 -49.72 25.94
CA GLY A 476 10.24 -51.00 26.19
C GLY A 476 9.78 -51.11 27.64
N ALA A 477 8.67 -51.81 27.87
CA ALA A 477 8.22 -52.12 29.22
C ALA A 477 9.23 -53.05 29.89
N GLY A 478 9.53 -52.78 31.17
CA GLY A 478 10.25 -53.73 32.01
C GLY A 478 9.46 -55.02 32.18
N PHE A 479 10.15 -56.08 32.55
CA PHE A 479 9.57 -57.38 32.82
C PHE A 479 10.03 -57.78 34.23
N GLU A 480 9.06 -58.08 35.10
CA GLU A 480 9.29 -58.40 36.51
C GLU A 480 10.24 -57.42 37.23
N ASP A 481 11.44 -57.87 37.63
CA ASP A 481 12.42 -57.05 38.33
C ASP A 481 13.38 -56.33 37.36
N GLY A 482 13.33 -56.65 36.07
CA GLY A 482 14.09 -56.04 34.99
C GLY A 482 13.69 -54.57 34.71
N GLY A 483 14.69 -53.73 34.51
CA GLY A 483 14.51 -52.30 34.26
C GLY A 483 13.79 -51.99 32.94
N ALA A 484 12.84 -51.05 32.98
CA ALA A 484 12.21 -50.51 31.79
C ALA A 484 13.19 -49.67 30.94
N GLY A 485 12.92 -49.57 29.63
CA GLY A 485 13.69 -48.73 28.73
C GLY A 485 13.37 -47.25 28.91
N GLY A 486 14.37 -46.39 28.73
CA GLY A 486 14.16 -44.95 28.69
C GLY A 486 13.44 -44.53 27.40
N ALA A 487 12.58 -43.52 27.46
CA ALA A 487 11.99 -42.94 26.26
C ALA A 487 13.04 -42.22 25.41
N GLY A 488 12.88 -42.26 24.08
CA GLY A 488 13.67 -41.43 23.18
C GLY A 488 13.34 -39.95 23.35
N GLY A 489 14.31 -39.09 23.07
CA GLY A 489 14.12 -37.65 23.01
C GLY A 489 13.30 -37.24 21.79
N THR A 490 12.43 -36.24 21.94
CA THR A 490 11.75 -35.64 20.80
C THR A 490 12.73 -34.89 19.90
N GLY A 491 12.44 -34.83 18.60
CA GLY A 491 13.15 -33.92 17.71
C GLY A 491 12.75 -32.47 17.99
N GLY A 492 13.67 -31.54 17.74
CA GLY A 492 13.39 -30.12 17.80
C GLY A 492 12.48 -29.68 16.66
N ALA A 493 11.59 -28.71 16.92
CA ALA A 493 10.78 -28.10 15.88
C ALA A 493 11.68 -27.30 14.90
N GLY A 494 11.29 -27.25 13.64
CA GLY A 494 11.90 -26.35 12.66
C GLY A 494 11.55 -24.90 12.96
N GLY A 495 12.50 -24.01 12.71
CA GLY A 495 12.30 -22.57 12.85
C GLY A 495 11.33 -22.04 11.80
N THR A 496 10.54 -21.04 12.18
CA THR A 496 9.70 -20.29 11.26
C THR A 496 10.58 -19.46 10.32
N GLY A 497 10.13 -19.26 9.08
CA GLY A 497 10.72 -18.26 8.20
C GLY A 497 10.57 -16.85 8.78
N GLY A 498 11.48 -15.95 8.40
CA GLY A 498 11.39 -14.54 8.72
C GLY A 498 10.34 -13.84 7.86
N ALA A 499 9.66 -12.85 8.43
CA ALA A 499 8.72 -12.03 7.68
C ALA A 499 9.47 -11.05 6.76
N GLY A 500 8.94 -10.85 5.56
CA GLY A 500 9.38 -9.78 4.67
C GLY A 500 9.02 -8.41 5.25
N ALA A 501 9.80 -7.38 4.90
CA ALA A 501 9.54 -6.02 5.34
C ALA A 501 8.51 -5.31 4.45
N GLY A 502 7.89 -4.26 5.00
CA GLY A 502 7.07 -3.36 4.22
C GLY A 502 7.89 -2.46 3.29
N GLY A 503 7.34 -2.16 2.12
CA GLY A 503 7.89 -1.15 1.22
C GLY A 503 7.67 0.27 1.77
N ALA A 504 8.52 1.20 1.38
CA ALA A 504 8.35 2.61 1.74
C ALA A 504 7.08 3.19 1.08
N GLY A 505 6.49 4.20 1.70
CA GLY A 505 5.47 5.00 1.03
C GLY A 505 6.05 5.82 -0.12
N GLY A 506 5.22 6.08 -1.12
CA GLY A 506 5.55 6.93 -2.25
C GLY A 506 5.71 8.40 -1.84
N PRO A 507 6.44 9.20 -2.63
CA PRO A 507 6.64 10.60 -2.32
C PRO A 507 5.44 11.48 -2.73
N ALA A 508 5.35 12.65 -2.12
CA ALA A 508 4.53 13.76 -2.61
C ALA A 508 5.44 14.88 -3.12
N ILE A 509 5.32 15.20 -4.41
CA ILE A 509 6.22 16.13 -5.09
C ILE A 509 5.39 17.27 -5.68
N GLY A 510 5.79 18.51 -5.40
CA GLY A 510 5.20 19.70 -6.00
C GLY A 510 5.59 19.80 -7.49
N ILE A 511 6.84 20.18 -7.77
CA ILE A 511 7.41 20.18 -9.12
C ILE A 511 8.51 19.13 -9.22
N LEU A 512 8.34 18.15 -10.12
CA LEU A 512 9.41 17.26 -10.54
C LEU A 512 10.05 17.81 -11.81
N LYS A 513 11.33 18.15 -11.76
CA LYS A 513 12.12 18.64 -12.88
C LYS A 513 13.03 17.51 -13.39
N ALA A 514 12.79 17.03 -14.60
CA ALA A 514 13.63 16.05 -15.26
C ALA A 514 14.36 16.70 -16.45
N GLY A 515 15.63 16.35 -16.63
CA GLY A 515 16.44 16.89 -17.73
C GLY A 515 16.61 18.41 -17.64
N ALA A 516 16.72 19.08 -18.80
CA ALA A 516 16.85 20.54 -18.86
C ALA A 516 15.48 21.21 -18.61
N SER A 517 15.08 21.28 -17.34
CA SER A 517 13.79 21.85 -16.93
C SER A 517 13.92 22.98 -15.92
N SER A 518 13.06 24.00 -16.05
CA SER A 518 13.01 25.16 -15.15
C SER A 518 11.57 25.57 -14.86
N GLY A 519 11.33 26.12 -13.67
CA GLY A 519 10.00 26.57 -13.25
C GLY A 519 9.89 26.69 -11.74
N SER A 520 9.01 27.55 -11.26
CA SER A 520 8.75 27.78 -9.84
C SER A 520 7.27 28.03 -9.60
N ALA A 521 6.82 27.72 -8.39
CA ALA A 521 5.47 27.95 -7.95
C ALA A 521 5.48 28.28 -6.44
N THR A 522 4.34 28.71 -5.92
CA THR A 522 4.08 28.69 -4.48
C THR A 522 3.61 27.30 -4.08
N PHE A 523 3.97 26.84 -2.87
CA PHE A 523 3.71 25.47 -2.42
C PHE A 523 2.95 25.43 -1.09
N SER A 524 2.04 24.48 -0.95
CA SER A 524 1.37 24.16 0.32
C SER A 524 1.01 22.68 0.42
N GLY A 525 0.71 22.22 1.64
CA GLY A 525 0.24 20.86 1.90
C GLY A 525 1.28 19.77 1.62
N GLY A 526 0.78 18.57 1.30
CA GLY A 526 1.60 17.41 0.99
C GLY A 526 1.78 16.44 2.16
N ALA A 527 1.66 15.14 1.86
CA ALA A 527 1.99 14.08 2.79
C ALA A 527 2.66 12.91 2.07
N GLY A 528 3.74 12.40 2.65
CA GLY A 528 4.33 11.14 2.19
C GLY A 528 3.36 10.00 2.40
N GLY A 529 3.37 9.02 1.49
CA GLY A 529 2.59 7.80 1.69
C GLY A 529 3.02 7.07 2.95
N ALA A 530 2.11 6.38 3.63
CA ALA A 530 2.49 5.53 4.75
C ALA A 530 3.33 4.34 4.25
N GLY A 531 4.31 3.92 5.04
CA GLY A 531 5.01 2.66 4.78
C GLY A 531 4.08 1.44 4.86
N GLY A 532 4.46 0.36 4.18
CA GLY A 532 3.89 -0.96 4.39
C GLY A 532 4.27 -1.52 5.77
N SER A 533 3.42 -2.36 6.34
CA SER A 533 3.76 -3.13 7.55
C SER A 533 4.50 -4.42 7.19
N GLY A 534 5.22 -5.03 8.11
CA GLY A 534 5.91 -6.31 7.88
C GLY A 534 6.86 -6.67 9.01
N GLY A 535 7.87 -7.50 8.72
CA GLY A 535 8.94 -7.80 9.67
C GLY A 535 9.66 -6.54 10.16
N ALA A 536 9.90 -5.59 9.26
CA ALA A 536 10.16 -4.19 9.56
C ALA A 536 9.17 -3.32 8.78
N ASN A 537 8.69 -2.25 9.39
CA ASN A 537 7.79 -1.31 8.71
C ASN A 537 8.58 -0.44 7.73
N GLY A 538 8.05 -0.27 6.52
CA GLY A 538 8.62 0.67 5.56
C GLY A 538 8.56 2.10 6.07
N GLN A 539 9.46 2.94 5.58
CA GLN A 539 9.45 4.37 5.92
C GLN A 539 8.26 5.08 5.27
N THR A 540 7.75 6.13 5.93
CA THR A 540 6.83 7.10 5.30
C THR A 540 7.54 7.80 4.15
N GLY A 541 6.84 8.02 3.04
CA GLY A 541 7.40 8.67 1.87
C GLY A 541 7.87 10.11 2.11
N SER A 542 8.72 10.61 1.24
CA SER A 542 9.25 11.98 1.34
C SER A 542 8.27 13.00 0.77
N VAL A 543 8.31 14.22 1.29
CA VAL A 543 7.59 15.39 0.75
C VAL A 543 8.62 16.38 0.23
N ALA A 544 8.48 16.81 -1.02
CA ALA A 544 9.38 17.79 -1.62
C ALA A 544 8.61 18.79 -2.50
N ASN A 545 8.76 20.08 -2.19
CA ASN A 545 8.21 21.14 -3.05
C ASN A 545 8.82 21.09 -4.45
N THR A 546 10.11 20.79 -4.56
CA THR A 546 10.80 20.61 -5.82
C THR A 546 11.78 19.45 -5.71
N HIS A 547 11.81 18.59 -6.74
CA HIS A 547 12.80 17.53 -6.92
C HIS A 547 13.37 17.63 -8.34
N THR A 548 14.69 17.51 -8.49
CA THR A 548 15.37 17.61 -9.78
C THR A 548 16.16 16.33 -10.03
N VAL A 549 16.01 15.75 -11.22
CA VAL A 549 16.61 14.45 -11.61
C VAL A 549 17.24 14.45 -12.99
#